data_AF-A0A534TG24-F1
#
_entry.id   AF-A0A534TG24-F1
#
_cell.length_a   1.000
_cell.length_b   1.000
_cell.length_c   1.000
_cell.angle_alpha   90.00
_cell.angle_beta   90.00
_cell.angle_gamma   90.00
#
_symmetry.space_group_name_H-M   'P 1'
#
loop_
_entity.id
_entity.type
_entity.pdbx_description
1 polymer ?
#
loop_
_entity_poly.entity_id
_entity_poly.type
_entity_poly.pdbx_seq_one_letter_code
_entity_poly.pdbx_strand_id
1 'polypeptide(L)'
;MNRLRLYRIALGRKSPTPLGAFVRGLAAGAIGAGAQSLFFAATRRWAPTPTKLPRHLRKPEQKAQSESSEQTVARRTVEGLMKRGPLEEAQKARAGTAVHYIFGALWGGVYALCRESFRTSPTLFGATVWAASDNLLLPAFRVAAWPQHYSLEEHHYALQAHLAYGLATASAYALLRDLGPVPLKLVPALLGLQAWAYWLRTPPMRLIARKRPLPQRFLASAVQRSALA
;
A
#
# COMPACT_ATOMS: atom_id res chain seq x y z
N MET A 1 -23.78 -12.47 32.55
CA MET A 1 -23.73 -13.09 31.20
C MET A 1 -23.70 -11.98 30.14
N ASN A 2 -22.66 -11.90 29.29
CA ASN A 2 -22.35 -10.71 28.48
C ASN A 2 -23.31 -10.58 27.26
N ARG A 3 -23.95 -9.42 27.05
CA ARG A 3 -24.97 -9.20 25.99
C ARG A 3 -24.48 -9.56 24.58
N LEU A 4 -23.18 -9.43 24.32
CA LEU A 4 -22.51 -9.83 23.08
C LEU A 4 -22.54 -11.34 22.81
N ARG A 5 -22.56 -12.16 23.87
CA ARG A 5 -22.65 -13.61 23.77
C ARG A 5 -24.05 -14.04 23.34
N LEU A 6 -25.08 -13.41 23.91
CA LEU A 6 -26.47 -13.61 23.50
C LEU A 6 -26.70 -13.19 22.05
N TYR A 7 -26.11 -12.08 21.59
CA TYR A 7 -26.22 -11.65 20.19
C TYR A 7 -25.56 -12.63 19.21
N ARG A 8 -24.39 -13.19 19.55
CA ARG A 8 -23.75 -14.24 18.73
C ARG A 8 -24.54 -15.53 18.68
N ILE A 9 -25.14 -15.91 19.81
CA ILE A 9 -25.99 -17.11 19.92
C ILE A 9 -27.29 -16.90 19.12
N ALA A 10 -27.94 -15.74 19.25
CA ALA A 10 -29.15 -15.39 18.51
C ALA A 10 -28.94 -15.32 16.98
N LEU A 11 -27.73 -14.95 16.51
CA LEU A 11 -27.37 -14.95 15.09
C LEU A 11 -26.70 -16.25 14.60
N GLY A 12 -26.56 -17.27 15.45
CA GLY A 12 -25.91 -18.55 15.08
C GLY A 12 -24.44 -18.43 14.65
N ARG A 13 -23.75 -17.32 14.98
CA ARG A 13 -22.41 -17.02 14.46
C ARG A 13 -21.32 -17.70 15.28
N LYS A 14 -20.78 -18.80 14.74
CA LYS A 14 -19.58 -19.47 15.28
C LYS A 14 -18.38 -18.52 15.22
N SER A 15 -17.55 -18.55 16.26
CA SER A 15 -16.26 -17.82 16.22
C SER A 15 -15.37 -18.41 15.11
N PRO A 16 -14.64 -17.58 14.35
CA PRO A 16 -13.75 -18.05 13.30
C PRO A 16 -12.64 -18.91 13.90
N THR A 17 -12.15 -19.87 13.13
CA THR A 17 -10.91 -20.59 13.48
C THR A 17 -9.73 -19.61 13.49
N PRO A 18 -8.62 -19.91 14.20
CA PRO A 18 -7.44 -19.05 14.21
C PRO A 18 -6.92 -18.73 12.80
N LEU A 19 -6.86 -19.72 11.91
CA LEU A 19 -6.48 -19.53 10.51
C LEU A 19 -7.48 -18.63 9.77
N GLY A 20 -8.79 -18.84 9.98
CA GLY A 20 -9.83 -18.01 9.38
C GLY A 20 -9.80 -16.55 9.88
N ALA A 21 -9.44 -16.33 11.15
CA ALA A 21 -9.21 -15.01 11.72
C ALA A 21 -7.97 -14.36 11.09
N PHE A 22 -6.85 -15.08 11.03
CA PHE A 22 -5.60 -14.59 10.45
C PHE A 22 -5.77 -14.14 9.00
N VAL A 23 -6.38 -14.97 8.13
CA VAL A 23 -6.60 -14.61 6.71
C VAL A 23 -7.49 -13.37 6.56
N ARG A 24 -8.57 -13.26 7.35
CA ARG A 24 -9.40 -12.04 7.38
C ARG A 24 -8.61 -10.84 7.90
N GLY A 25 -7.74 -11.08 8.87
CA GLY A 25 -6.80 -10.10 9.41
C GLY A 25 -5.83 -9.58 8.35
N LEU A 26 -5.25 -10.45 7.52
CA LEU A 26 -4.39 -10.04 6.41
C LEU A 26 -5.10 -9.08 5.47
N ALA A 27 -6.33 -9.42 5.05
CA ALA A 27 -7.15 -8.57 4.21
C ALA A 27 -7.48 -7.22 4.89
N ALA A 28 -7.86 -7.25 6.17
CA ALA A 28 -8.15 -6.06 6.95
C ALA A 28 -6.91 -5.16 7.14
N GLY A 29 -5.73 -5.76 7.31
CA GLY A 29 -4.46 -5.05 7.41
C GLY A 29 -4.07 -4.37 6.09
N ALA A 30 -4.29 -5.03 4.96
CA ALA A 30 -4.10 -4.42 3.64
C ALA A 30 -5.05 -3.24 3.41
N ILE A 31 -6.31 -3.34 3.82
CA ILE A 31 -7.27 -2.22 3.79
C ILE A 31 -6.79 -1.07 4.69
N GLY A 32 -6.29 -1.37 5.88
CA GLY A 32 -5.67 -0.39 6.77
C GLY A 32 -4.48 0.32 6.13
N ALA A 33 -3.59 -0.40 5.46
CA ALA A 33 -2.44 0.18 4.75
C ALA A 33 -2.89 1.13 3.63
N GLY A 34 -4.00 0.79 2.94
CA GLY A 34 -4.65 1.67 1.97
C GLY A 34 -5.22 2.93 2.62
N ALA A 35 -5.89 2.82 3.76
CA ALA A 35 -6.40 3.96 4.52
C ALA A 35 -5.27 4.88 5.00
N GLN A 36 -4.15 4.32 5.46
CA GLN A 36 -2.95 5.09 5.82
C GLN A 36 -2.34 5.81 4.61
N SER A 37 -2.30 5.15 3.45
CA SER A 37 -1.83 5.76 2.19
C SER A 37 -2.73 6.93 1.78
N LEU A 38 -4.05 6.76 1.93
CA LEU A 38 -5.02 7.81 1.68
C LEU A 38 -4.87 8.96 2.67
N PHE A 39 -4.61 8.67 3.95
CA PHE A 39 -4.32 9.69 4.96
C PHE A 39 -3.15 10.57 4.52
N PHE A 40 -2.00 9.98 4.17
CA PHE A 40 -0.84 10.75 3.72
C PHE A 40 -1.13 11.55 2.44
N ALA A 41 -1.84 10.95 1.48
CA ALA A 41 -2.22 11.64 0.25
C ALA A 41 -3.14 12.85 0.51
N ALA A 42 -4.13 12.69 1.40
CA ALA A 42 -5.10 13.72 1.74
C ALA A 42 -4.51 14.84 2.61
N THR A 43 -3.56 14.51 3.47
CA THR A 43 -2.95 15.46 4.42
C THR A 43 -1.58 15.98 3.97
N ARG A 44 -1.12 15.64 2.75
CA ARG A 44 0.20 16.03 2.22
C ARG A 44 0.55 17.52 2.36
N ARG A 45 -0.45 18.40 2.31
CA ARG A 45 -0.29 19.86 2.44
C ARG A 45 0.05 20.31 3.86
N TRP A 46 -0.18 19.45 4.84
CA TRP A 46 0.07 19.66 6.26
C TRP A 46 1.17 18.73 6.78
N ALA A 47 1.83 17.99 5.89
CA ALA A 47 2.95 17.15 6.29
C ALA A 47 4.06 18.03 6.87
N PRO A 48 4.66 17.65 8.01
CA PRO A 48 5.75 18.40 8.60
C PRO A 48 6.96 18.43 7.66
N THR A 49 7.81 19.43 7.84
CA THR A 49 9.05 19.51 7.06
C THR A 49 9.98 18.37 7.50
N PRO A 50 10.47 17.52 6.59
CA PRO A 50 11.31 16.38 6.98
C PRO A 50 12.59 16.82 7.70
N THR A 51 12.94 16.14 8.78
CA THR A 51 14.18 16.44 9.52
C THR A 51 15.41 16.12 8.67
N LYS A 52 16.31 17.09 8.54
CA LYS A 52 17.58 16.94 7.81
C LYS A 52 18.59 16.19 8.67
N LEU A 53 18.70 14.89 8.44
CA LEU A 53 19.67 14.05 9.15
C LEU A 53 21.12 14.29 8.68
N PRO A 54 22.09 14.36 9.62
CA PRO A 54 23.53 14.27 9.33
C PRO A 54 23.90 13.01 8.55
N ARG A 55 24.96 13.06 7.75
CA ARG A 55 25.38 11.94 6.86
C ARG A 55 25.56 10.60 7.59
N HIS A 56 26.11 10.62 8.81
CA HIS A 56 26.37 9.41 9.59
C HIS A 56 25.10 8.74 10.16
N LEU A 57 23.95 9.43 10.16
CA LEU A 57 22.65 8.91 10.61
C LEU A 57 21.74 8.50 9.45
N ARG A 58 22.14 8.77 8.20
CA ARG A 58 21.38 8.38 7.00
C ARG A 58 21.56 6.89 6.72
N LYS A 59 20.76 6.38 5.77
CA LYS A 59 20.91 5.03 5.22
C LYS A 59 22.34 4.83 4.70
N PRO A 60 23.00 3.69 5.00
CA PRO A 60 24.40 3.46 4.65
C PRO A 60 24.69 3.54 3.15
N GLU A 61 23.75 3.05 2.33
CA GLU A 61 23.93 3.00 0.88
C GLU A 61 23.54 4.32 0.22
N GLN A 62 24.38 4.81 -0.70
CA GLN A 62 24.11 6.05 -1.43
C GLN A 62 22.81 5.98 -2.24
N LYS A 63 22.55 4.85 -2.91
CA LYS A 63 21.30 4.61 -3.66
C LYS A 63 20.05 4.70 -2.77
N ALA A 64 20.18 4.37 -1.49
CA ALA A 64 19.07 4.36 -0.56
C ALA A 64 18.69 5.78 -0.06
N GLN A 65 19.56 6.78 -0.23
CA GLN A 65 19.32 8.12 0.30
C GLN A 65 18.15 8.84 -0.37
N SER A 66 17.84 8.52 -1.64
CA SER A 66 16.68 9.05 -2.36
C SER A 66 15.45 8.13 -2.29
N GLU A 67 15.57 6.97 -1.64
CA GLU A 67 14.52 5.97 -1.55
C GLU A 67 13.68 6.16 -0.29
N SER A 68 12.39 5.83 -0.35
CA SER A 68 11.60 5.60 0.86
C SER A 68 12.13 4.37 1.63
N SER A 69 11.73 4.22 2.89
CA SER A 69 12.12 3.05 3.70
C SER A 69 11.69 1.73 3.03
N GLU A 70 10.48 1.69 2.49
CA GLU A 70 9.89 0.53 1.82
C GLU A 70 10.59 0.21 0.50
N GLN A 71 10.97 1.24 -0.27
CA GLN A 71 11.77 1.07 -1.49
C GLN A 71 13.15 0.48 -1.16
N THR A 72 13.79 0.94 -0.08
CA THR A 72 15.06 0.37 0.37
C THR A 72 14.92 -1.08 0.81
N VAL A 73 13.87 -1.43 1.57
CA VAL A 73 13.57 -2.83 1.94
C VAL A 73 13.36 -3.69 0.69
N ALA A 74 12.53 -3.21 -0.25
CA ALA A 74 12.25 -3.91 -1.49
C ALA A 74 13.53 -4.16 -2.30
N ARG A 75 14.36 -3.12 -2.48
CA ARG A 75 15.64 -3.23 -3.19
C ARG A 75 16.60 -4.18 -2.50
N ARG A 76 16.80 -4.06 -1.18
CA ARG A 76 17.66 -4.97 -0.41
C ARG A 76 17.19 -6.42 -0.52
N THR A 77 15.88 -6.66 -0.57
CA THR A 77 15.32 -8.00 -0.75
C THR A 77 15.60 -8.53 -2.15
N VAL A 78 15.28 -7.77 -3.19
CA VAL A 78 15.38 -8.25 -4.58
C VAL A 78 16.84 -8.33 -5.03
N GLU A 79 17.60 -7.26 -4.88
CA GLU A 79 19.02 -7.19 -5.30
C GLU A 79 19.95 -7.90 -4.32
N GLY A 80 19.72 -7.73 -3.03
CA GLY A 80 20.61 -8.23 -1.98
C GLY A 80 20.36 -9.70 -1.63
N LEU A 81 19.12 -10.07 -1.30
CA LEU A 81 18.76 -11.41 -0.85
C LEU A 81 18.49 -12.36 -2.02
N MET A 82 17.63 -11.96 -2.95
CA MET A 82 17.24 -12.81 -4.10
C MET A 82 18.26 -12.79 -5.23
N LYS A 83 19.25 -11.89 -5.18
CA LYS A 83 20.29 -11.69 -6.21
C LYS A 83 19.68 -11.43 -7.59
N ARG A 84 18.61 -10.62 -7.66
CA ARG A 84 17.94 -10.21 -8.90
C ARG A 84 18.00 -8.69 -9.04
N GLY A 85 18.30 -8.19 -10.24
CA GLY A 85 18.33 -6.75 -10.50
C GLY A 85 19.46 -6.32 -11.44
N PRO A 86 19.73 -5.00 -11.55
CA PRO A 86 19.21 -3.92 -10.70
C PRO A 86 17.73 -3.58 -10.93
N LEU A 87 17.05 -3.09 -9.89
CA LEU A 87 15.68 -2.57 -10.02
C LEU A 87 15.69 -1.15 -10.58
N GLU A 88 14.91 -0.94 -11.63
CA GLU A 88 14.62 0.40 -12.15
C GLU A 88 13.75 1.20 -11.18
N GLU A 89 13.75 2.54 -11.28
CA GLU A 89 12.99 3.42 -10.38
C GLU A 89 11.48 3.09 -10.32
N ALA A 90 10.87 2.81 -11.47
CA ALA A 90 9.46 2.41 -11.53
C ALA A 90 9.21 1.06 -10.84
N GLN A 91 10.16 0.13 -10.93
CA GLN A 91 10.09 -1.16 -10.26
C GLN A 91 10.27 -1.01 -8.74
N LYS A 92 11.21 -0.16 -8.30
CA LYS A 92 11.38 0.18 -6.88
C LYS A 92 10.12 0.80 -6.28
N ALA A 93 9.48 1.74 -6.97
CA ALA A 93 8.24 2.35 -6.51
C ALA A 93 7.10 1.32 -6.34
N ARG A 94 6.93 0.41 -7.31
CA ARG A 94 5.92 -0.66 -7.23
C ARG A 94 6.26 -1.66 -6.12
N ALA A 95 7.52 -2.07 -6.00
CA ALA A 95 7.96 -3.02 -4.99
C ALA A 95 7.90 -2.42 -3.57
N GLY A 96 8.22 -1.13 -3.41
CA GLY A 96 8.03 -0.40 -2.15
C GLY A 96 6.56 -0.34 -1.76
N THR A 97 5.66 -0.07 -2.71
CA THR A 97 4.21 -0.16 -2.48
C THR A 97 3.81 -1.57 -2.04
N ALA A 98 4.33 -2.62 -2.69
CA ALA A 98 4.04 -3.99 -2.30
C ALA A 98 4.51 -4.29 -0.87
N VAL A 99 5.71 -3.85 -0.48
CA VAL A 99 6.23 -3.99 0.90
C VAL A 99 5.29 -3.30 1.89
N HIS A 100 4.81 -2.09 1.60
CA HIS A 100 3.85 -1.37 2.45
C HIS A 100 2.58 -2.18 2.72
N TYR A 101 1.95 -2.69 1.66
CA TYR A 101 0.72 -3.48 1.79
C TYR A 101 0.94 -4.84 2.46
N ILE A 102 2.05 -5.52 2.17
CA ILE A 102 2.40 -6.80 2.81
C ILE A 102 2.63 -6.60 4.31
N PHE A 103 3.41 -5.57 4.68
CA PHE A 103 3.69 -5.25 6.06
C PHE A 103 2.40 -4.91 6.84
N GLY A 104 1.56 -4.05 6.26
CA GLY A 104 0.25 -3.73 6.81
C GLY A 104 -0.68 -4.94 6.92
N ALA A 105 -0.65 -5.86 5.94
CA ALA A 105 -1.42 -7.10 6.00
C ALA A 105 -0.96 -7.99 7.16
N LEU A 106 0.35 -8.21 7.32
CA LEU A 106 0.90 -9.02 8.42
C LEU A 106 0.47 -8.50 9.80
N TRP A 107 0.54 -7.18 10.01
CA TRP A 107 0.02 -6.56 11.23
C TRP A 107 -1.49 -6.76 11.43
N GLY A 108 -2.29 -6.70 10.36
CA GLY A 108 -3.71 -7.03 10.42
C GLY A 108 -3.97 -8.49 10.80
N GLY A 109 -3.13 -9.41 10.35
CA GLY A 109 -3.15 -10.82 10.78
C GLY A 109 -2.93 -10.95 12.29
N VAL A 110 -1.90 -10.27 12.81
CA VAL A 110 -1.62 -10.22 14.26
C VAL A 110 -2.80 -9.61 15.02
N TYR A 111 -3.35 -8.49 14.53
CA TYR A 111 -4.53 -7.86 15.12
C TYR A 111 -5.69 -8.83 15.25
N ALA A 112 -6.01 -9.58 14.20
CA ALA A 112 -7.11 -10.53 14.21
C ALA A 112 -6.92 -11.63 15.26
N LEU A 113 -5.72 -12.22 15.34
CA LEU A 113 -5.39 -13.24 16.34
C LEU A 113 -5.53 -12.70 17.77
N CYS A 114 -5.01 -11.50 18.03
CA CYS A 114 -5.18 -10.82 19.33
C CYS A 114 -6.64 -10.52 19.63
N ARG A 115 -7.39 -10.01 18.65
CA ARG A 115 -8.80 -9.62 18.78
C ARG A 115 -9.72 -10.80 19.09
N GLU A 116 -9.40 -12.00 18.62
CA GLU A 116 -10.11 -13.22 18.98
C GLU A 116 -9.80 -13.72 20.38
N SER A 117 -8.60 -13.41 20.88
CA SER A 117 -8.13 -13.86 22.19
C SER A 117 -8.58 -12.91 23.31
N PHE A 118 -8.55 -11.59 23.06
CA PHE A 118 -8.92 -10.57 24.03
C PHE A 118 -9.43 -9.29 23.35
N ARG A 119 -9.97 -8.36 24.14
CA ARG A 119 -10.48 -7.09 23.61
C ARG A 119 -9.31 -6.17 23.27
N THR A 120 -9.03 -6.01 21.99
CA THR A 120 -8.06 -5.03 21.48
C THR A 120 -8.74 -3.69 21.15
N SER A 121 -8.16 -2.57 21.61
CA SER A 121 -8.57 -1.23 21.19
C SER A 121 -7.94 -0.89 19.82
N PRO A 122 -8.70 -0.38 18.83
CA PRO A 122 -8.15 0.01 17.53
C PRO A 122 -7.05 1.07 17.61
N THR A 123 -7.21 2.04 18.52
CA THR A 123 -6.24 3.12 18.72
C THR A 123 -4.97 2.61 19.38
N LEU A 124 -5.09 1.77 20.42
CA LEU A 124 -3.94 1.12 21.06
C LEU A 124 -3.18 0.24 20.07
N PHE A 125 -3.90 -0.49 19.22
CA PHE A 125 -3.29 -1.29 18.17
C PHE A 125 -2.50 -0.41 17.18
N GLY A 126 -3.12 0.64 16.64
CA GLY A 126 -2.44 1.59 15.74
C GLY A 126 -1.20 2.21 16.38
N ALA A 127 -1.30 2.69 17.62
CA ALA A 127 -0.16 3.22 18.38
C ALA A 127 0.94 2.18 18.61
N THR A 128 0.59 0.92 18.85
CA THR A 128 1.55 -0.17 18.99
C THR A 128 2.28 -0.44 17.67
N VAL A 129 1.57 -0.41 16.54
CA VAL A 129 2.18 -0.57 15.21
C VAL A 129 3.14 0.58 14.92
N TRP A 130 2.76 1.82 15.22
CA TRP A 130 3.65 2.98 15.13
C TRP A 130 4.90 2.83 16.01
N ALA A 131 4.71 2.48 17.29
CA ALA A 131 5.82 2.28 18.22
C ALA A 131 6.78 1.19 17.72
N ALA A 132 6.25 0.03 17.31
CA ALA A 132 7.06 -1.08 16.81
C ALA A 132 7.73 -0.75 15.48
N SER A 133 7.04 -0.08 14.55
CA SER A 133 7.55 0.15 13.20
C SER A 133 8.53 1.30 13.16
N ASP A 134 8.08 2.50 13.52
CA ASP A 134 8.83 3.75 13.37
C ASP A 134 9.95 3.88 14.41
N ASN A 135 9.72 3.40 15.64
CA ASN A 135 10.65 3.58 16.75
C ASN A 135 11.59 2.39 16.98
N LEU A 136 11.34 1.24 16.33
CA LEU A 136 12.15 0.03 16.53
C LEU A 136 12.55 -0.65 15.23
N LEU A 137 11.61 -1.13 14.42
CA LEU A 137 11.93 -1.97 13.26
C LEU A 137 12.70 -1.17 12.20
N LEU A 138 12.21 -0.01 11.79
CA LEU A 138 12.89 0.81 10.77
C LEU A 138 14.33 1.19 11.16
N PRO A 139 14.62 1.66 12.39
CA PRO A 139 16.01 1.91 12.80
C PRO A 139 16.83 0.63 12.97
N ALA A 140 16.27 -0.44 13.53
CA ALA A 140 16.99 -1.71 13.70
C ALA A 140 17.44 -2.30 12.35
N PHE A 141 16.62 -2.17 11.31
CA PHE A 141 16.97 -2.57 9.95
C PHE A 141 17.76 -1.51 9.17
N ARG A 142 18.14 -0.39 9.80
CA ARG A 142 18.91 0.71 9.20
C ARG A 142 18.28 1.22 7.89
N VAL A 143 16.95 1.34 7.91
CA VAL A 143 16.16 1.99 6.85
C VAL A 143 15.58 3.34 7.30
N ALA A 144 15.71 3.67 8.59
CA ALA A 144 15.50 4.99 9.16
C ALA A 144 16.57 5.26 10.24
N ALA A 145 16.66 6.51 10.72
CA ALA A 145 17.43 6.82 11.92
C ALA A 145 16.66 6.43 13.19
N TRP A 146 17.32 6.45 14.34
CA TRP A 146 16.66 6.27 15.63
C TRP A 146 15.71 7.45 15.95
N PRO A 147 14.61 7.22 16.69
CA PRO A 147 13.48 8.14 16.78
C PRO A 147 13.81 9.50 17.41
N GLN A 148 14.82 9.58 18.28
CA GLN A 148 15.28 10.83 18.88
C GLN A 148 15.85 11.85 17.87
N HIS A 149 16.10 11.44 16.63
CA HIS A 149 16.61 12.31 15.58
C HIS A 149 15.52 12.92 14.68
N TYR A 150 14.25 12.62 14.95
CA TYR A 150 13.11 13.20 14.23
C TYR A 150 12.37 14.20 15.12
N SER A 151 11.72 15.17 14.48
CA SER A 151 10.93 16.19 15.17
C SER A 151 9.69 15.59 15.84
N LEU A 152 9.18 16.26 16.88
CA LEU A 152 7.91 15.86 17.50
C LEU A 152 6.73 15.94 16.52
N GLU A 153 6.77 16.87 15.58
CA GLU A 153 5.74 17.00 14.54
C GLU A 153 5.72 15.78 13.61
N GLU A 154 6.88 15.26 13.20
CA GLU A 154 6.99 14.02 12.43
C GLU A 154 6.43 12.83 13.20
N HIS A 155 6.75 12.69 14.48
CA HIS A 155 6.22 11.64 15.35
C HIS A 155 4.70 11.70 15.46
N HIS A 156 4.15 12.89 15.70
CA HIS A 156 2.71 13.11 15.81
C HIS A 156 2.00 12.81 14.49
N TYR A 157 2.56 13.29 13.37
CA TYR A 157 2.00 13.07 12.05
C TYR A 157 2.00 11.57 11.68
N ALA A 158 3.10 10.87 11.96
CA ALA A 158 3.20 9.43 11.77
C ALA A 158 2.22 8.65 12.67
N LEU A 159 2.08 9.04 13.95
CA LEU A 159 1.14 8.42 14.87
C LEU A 159 -0.31 8.56 14.37
N GLN A 160 -0.72 9.75 13.91
CA GLN A 160 -2.06 9.96 13.36
C GLN A 160 -2.36 9.04 12.17
N ALA A 161 -1.39 8.86 11.27
CA ALA A 161 -1.51 7.94 10.14
C ALA A 161 -1.70 6.50 10.61
N HIS A 162 -1.01 6.08 11.66
CA HIS A 162 -1.14 4.74 12.25
C HIS A 162 -2.43 4.55 13.06
N LEU A 163 -2.99 5.62 13.64
CA LEU A 163 -4.33 5.57 14.24
C LEU A 163 -5.39 5.36 13.16
N ALA A 164 -5.26 6.03 12.00
CA ALA A 164 -6.13 5.78 10.85
C ALA A 164 -6.01 4.34 10.34
N TYR A 165 -4.79 3.81 10.25
CA TYR A 165 -4.53 2.39 9.96
C TYR A 165 -5.25 1.47 10.95
N GLY A 166 -5.03 1.65 12.26
CA GLY A 166 -5.58 0.79 13.30
C GLY A 166 -7.11 0.79 13.31
N LEU A 167 -7.73 1.96 13.14
CA LEU A 167 -9.18 2.10 13.03
C LEU A 167 -9.73 1.40 11.78
N ALA A 168 -9.10 1.59 10.63
CA ALA A 168 -9.52 0.99 9.37
C ALA A 168 -9.36 -0.54 9.40
N THR A 169 -8.24 -1.06 9.90
CA THR A 169 -8.02 -2.51 10.08
C THR A 169 -9.03 -3.11 11.05
N ALA A 170 -9.27 -2.46 12.20
CA ALA A 170 -10.25 -2.96 13.16
C ALA A 170 -11.67 -3.02 12.59
N SER A 171 -12.07 -1.98 11.86
CA SER A 171 -13.39 -1.87 11.23
C SER A 171 -13.56 -2.89 10.10
N ALA A 172 -12.55 -3.00 9.22
CA ALA A 172 -12.54 -3.98 8.14
C ALA A 172 -12.58 -5.41 8.68
N TYR A 173 -11.79 -5.71 9.72
CA TYR A 173 -11.82 -7.02 10.34
C TYR A 173 -13.18 -7.33 10.98
N ALA A 174 -13.78 -6.37 11.70
CA ALA A 174 -15.12 -6.54 12.26
C ALA A 174 -16.15 -6.86 11.17
N LEU A 175 -16.12 -6.14 10.05
CA LEU A 175 -16.98 -6.41 8.90
C LEU A 175 -16.74 -7.81 8.30
N LEU A 176 -15.48 -8.17 8.02
CA LEU A 176 -15.11 -9.48 7.44
C LEU A 176 -15.41 -10.66 8.39
N ARG A 177 -15.34 -10.41 9.70
CA ARG A 177 -15.69 -11.36 10.75
C ARG A 177 -17.19 -11.53 10.86
N ASP A 178 -17.92 -10.43 11.02
CA ASP A 178 -19.33 -10.45 11.39
C ASP A 178 -20.24 -10.69 10.18
N LEU A 179 -19.88 -10.20 8.99
CA LEU A 179 -20.61 -10.54 7.77
C LEU A 179 -20.33 -11.97 7.29
N GLY A 180 -19.39 -12.69 7.92
CA GLY A 180 -18.94 -13.99 7.42
C GLY A 180 -18.37 -13.87 5.99
N PRO A 181 -18.33 -14.94 5.19
CA PRO A 181 -18.05 -14.84 3.77
C PRO A 181 -19.25 -14.21 3.03
N VAL A 182 -19.48 -12.90 3.17
CA VAL A 182 -20.20 -12.14 2.13
C VAL A 182 -19.21 -11.96 0.97
N PRO A 183 -19.60 -12.35 -0.24
CA PRO A 183 -19.05 -13.58 -0.78
C PRO A 183 -17.79 -13.29 -1.58
N LEU A 184 -16.90 -14.28 -1.63
CA LEU A 184 -15.96 -14.43 -2.75
C LEU A 184 -16.65 -14.37 -4.13
N LYS A 185 -18.00 -14.47 -4.19
CA LYS A 185 -18.85 -14.21 -5.36
C LYS A 185 -19.04 -12.71 -5.71
N LEU A 186 -18.80 -11.77 -4.79
CA LEU A 186 -18.79 -10.32 -5.05
C LEU A 186 -17.41 -9.81 -5.44
N VAL A 187 -16.34 -10.59 -5.19
CA VAL A 187 -14.99 -10.26 -5.67
C VAL A 187 -14.96 -10.15 -7.21
N PRO A 188 -15.56 -11.06 -7.99
CA PRO A 188 -15.75 -10.88 -9.43
C PRO A 188 -16.57 -9.63 -9.79
N ALA A 189 -17.58 -9.28 -8.99
CA ALA A 189 -18.39 -8.08 -9.24
C ALA A 189 -17.61 -6.78 -8.99
N LEU A 190 -16.78 -6.74 -7.94
CA LEU A 190 -15.90 -5.62 -7.62
C LEU A 190 -14.74 -5.50 -8.61
N LEU A 191 -14.14 -6.63 -9.03
CA LEU A 191 -13.15 -6.67 -10.11
C LEU A 191 -13.78 -6.26 -11.45
N GLY A 192 -15.01 -6.68 -11.72
CA GLY A 192 -15.79 -6.27 -12.89
C GLY A 192 -16.09 -4.77 -12.88
N LEU A 193 -16.49 -4.20 -11.74
CA LEU A 193 -16.69 -2.76 -11.54
C LEU A 193 -15.38 -1.97 -11.70
N GLN A 194 -14.26 -2.48 -11.18
CA GLN A 194 -12.94 -1.86 -11.37
C GLN A 194 -12.47 -1.93 -12.82
N ALA A 195 -12.65 -3.07 -13.49
CA ALA A 195 -12.32 -3.24 -14.90
C ALA A 195 -13.20 -2.37 -15.81
N TRP A 196 -14.50 -2.25 -15.50
CA TRP A 196 -15.44 -1.34 -16.15
C TRP A 196 -15.00 0.12 -15.94
N ALA A 197 -14.70 0.52 -14.71
CA ALA A 197 -14.24 1.88 -14.40
C ALA A 197 -12.90 2.21 -15.06
N TYR A 198 -12.00 1.24 -15.18
CA TYR A 198 -10.76 1.35 -15.96
C TYR A 198 -11.08 1.57 -17.44
N TRP A 199 -11.98 0.77 -18.02
CA TRP A 199 -12.43 0.89 -19.40
C TRP A 199 -13.10 2.23 -19.72
N LEU A 200 -13.94 2.75 -18.82
CA LEU A 200 -14.55 4.08 -18.98
C LEU A 200 -13.52 5.22 -18.92
N ARG A 201 -12.43 5.05 -18.15
CA ARG A 201 -11.34 6.03 -18.07
C ARG A 201 -10.38 5.94 -19.25
N THR A 202 -10.30 4.80 -19.93
CA THR A 202 -9.50 4.58 -21.14
C THR A 202 -10.40 4.32 -22.34
N PRO A 203 -10.98 5.35 -22.99
CA PRO A 203 -11.80 5.13 -24.18
C PRO A 203 -10.96 4.39 -25.25
N PRO A 204 -11.49 3.32 -25.88
CA PRO A 204 -10.78 2.53 -26.90
C PRO A 204 -10.42 3.33 -28.18
N MET A 205 -10.84 4.59 -28.28
CA MET A 205 -10.60 5.43 -29.45
C MET A 205 -9.17 5.97 -29.61
N ARG A 206 -8.24 5.71 -28.67
CA ARG A 206 -6.82 6.10 -28.85
C ARG A 206 -5.93 5.03 -29.50
N LEU A 207 -6.46 3.84 -29.79
CA LEU A 207 -5.70 2.78 -30.47
C LEU A 207 -5.92 2.71 -31.99
N ILE A 208 -6.85 3.50 -32.56
CA ILE A 208 -7.19 3.42 -34.00
C ILE A 208 -6.85 4.69 -34.82
N ALA A 209 -6.41 5.80 -34.20
CA ALA A 209 -6.07 7.02 -34.95
C ALA A 209 -4.60 7.45 -34.78
N ARG A 210 -3.67 6.61 -35.22
CA ARG A 210 -2.38 7.06 -35.76
C ARG A 210 -2.27 6.58 -37.21
N LYS A 211 -3.08 7.16 -38.09
CA LYS A 211 -2.75 7.16 -39.52
C LYS A 211 -1.46 7.96 -39.67
N ARG A 212 -0.34 7.27 -39.82
CA ARG A 212 0.91 7.88 -40.27
C ARG A 212 0.61 8.53 -41.63
N PRO A 213 0.91 9.83 -41.85
CA PRO A 213 0.89 10.35 -43.20
C PRO A 213 1.94 9.59 -44.02
N LEU A 214 1.53 9.09 -45.19
CA LEU A 214 2.39 8.46 -46.18
C LEU A 214 3.57 9.40 -46.50
N PRO A 215 4.81 8.89 -46.65
CA PRO A 215 5.93 9.74 -47.05
C PRO A 215 5.68 10.26 -48.48
N GLN A 216 5.57 11.58 -48.61
CA GLN A 216 5.50 12.33 -49.88
C GLN A 216 6.83 12.24 -50.65
N ARG A 217 7.28 11.03 -51.00
CA ARG A 217 8.49 10.80 -51.81
C ARG A 217 8.23 10.24 -53.21
N PHE A 218 6.96 10.16 -53.64
CA PHE A 218 6.62 9.63 -54.97
C PHE A 218 5.85 10.59 -55.90
N LEU A 219 5.51 11.81 -55.47
CA LEU A 219 4.84 12.79 -56.34
C LEU A 219 5.75 13.90 -56.88
N ALA A 220 6.98 14.05 -56.36
CA ALA A 220 7.95 15.02 -56.88
C ALA A 220 8.69 14.53 -58.15
N SER A 221 8.69 13.22 -58.42
CA SER A 221 9.40 12.64 -59.57
C SER A 221 8.60 12.60 -60.88
N ALA A 222 7.29 12.87 -60.84
CA ALA A 222 6.44 12.87 -62.03
C ALA A 222 6.24 14.27 -62.65
N VAL A 223 6.36 15.34 -61.86
CA VAL A 223 6.23 16.73 -62.36
C VAL A 223 7.55 17.25 -62.96
N GLN A 224 8.69 16.68 -62.59
CA GLN A 224 10.00 17.11 -63.09
C GLN A 224 10.42 16.45 -64.43
N ARG A 225 9.66 15.45 -64.93
CA ARG A 225 9.93 14.79 -66.22
C ARG A 225 9.08 15.29 -67.39
N SER A 226 8.12 16.19 -67.15
CA SER A 226 7.31 16.84 -68.18
C SER A 226 7.68 18.31 -68.44
N ALA A 227 8.74 18.82 -67.78
CA ALA A 227 9.25 20.18 -67.98
C ALA A 227 10.61 20.22 -68.72
N LEU A 228 11.07 19.10 -69.28
CA LEU A 228 12.31 18.99 -70.07
C LEU A 228 12.12 18.20 -71.38
N ALA A 229 10.92 18.24 -71.95
CA ALA A 229 10.63 17.79 -73.32
C ALA A 229 10.03 18.95 -74.11
#